data_AF-A0A3M0KIX8-F1
#
_entry.id   AF-A0A3M0KIX8-F1
#
_cell.length_a   1.000
_cell.length_b   1.000
_cell.length_c   1.000
_cell.angle_alpha   90.00
_cell.angle_beta   90.00
_cell.angle_gamma   90.00
#
_symmetry.space_group_name_H-M   'P 1'
#
loop_
_entity.id
_entity.type
_entity.pdbx_description
1 polymer ?
#
loop_
_entity_poly.entity_id
_entity_poly.type
_entity_poly.pdbx_seq_one_letter_code
_entity_poly.pdbx_strand_id
1 'polypeptide(L)' 'MDDYGGAEIHLEPLEEATLEQVHLSFLLFLHRLAEEARTNAFANKSKIIKPEHTISAAKVILKKSRG' A
#
# COMPACT_ATOMS: atom_id res chain seq x y z
N MET A 1 26.72 -34.80 -1.16
CA MET A 1 27.06 -33.44 -1.61
C MET A 1 25.80 -33.01 -2.32
N ASP A 2 24.86 -32.58 -1.51
CA ASP A 2 23.45 -32.72 -1.83
C ASP A 2 23.04 -31.44 -2.54
N ASP A 3 22.62 -31.66 -3.77
CA ASP A 3 22.20 -30.66 -4.75
C ASP A 3 21.03 -29.85 -4.17
N TYR A 4 21.33 -28.69 -3.59
CA TYR A 4 20.34 -27.64 -3.37
C TYR A 4 20.02 -27.02 -4.73
N GLY A 5 19.34 -27.79 -5.57
CA GLY A 5 18.60 -27.29 -6.72
C GLY A 5 17.52 -26.36 -6.19
N GLY A 6 17.89 -25.09 -6.04
CA GLY A 6 16.95 -24.02 -5.78
C GLY A 6 15.90 -24.08 -6.87
N ALA A 7 14.67 -24.43 -6.49
CA ALA A 7 13.54 -24.29 -7.36
C ALA A 7 13.40 -22.80 -7.69
N GLU A 8 14.02 -22.37 -8.79
CA GLU A 8 13.60 -21.15 -9.47
C GLU A 8 12.14 -21.38 -9.87
N ILE A 9 11.25 -20.84 -9.04
CA ILE A 9 9.85 -20.62 -9.36
C ILE A 9 9.82 -19.66 -10.55
N HIS A 10 9.96 -20.23 -11.75
CA HIS A 10 9.67 -19.57 -13.02
C HIS A 10 8.15 -19.35 -13.07
N LEU A 11 7.69 -18.27 -12.45
CA LEU A 11 6.35 -17.74 -12.68
C LEU A 11 6.32 -17.22 -14.12
N GLU A 12 5.27 -17.54 -14.87
CA GLU A 12 5.10 -17.04 -16.23
C GLU A 12 5.20 -15.50 -16.23
N PRO A 13 5.87 -14.86 -17.20
CA PRO A 13 6.13 -13.40 -17.20
C PRO A 13 4.88 -12.53 -17.01
N LEU A 14 3.70 -13.07 -17.34
CA LEU A 14 2.42 -12.40 -17.16
C LEU A 14 2.00 -12.33 -15.68
N GLU A 15 2.27 -13.37 -14.88
CA GLU A 15 1.94 -13.40 -13.46
C GLU A 15 2.82 -12.42 -12.68
N GLU A 16 4.12 -12.35 -12.99
CA GLU A 16 5.06 -11.42 -12.34
C GLU A 16 4.67 -9.95 -12.61
N ALA A 17 4.34 -9.62 -13.87
CA ALA A 17 3.88 -8.28 -14.24
C ALA A 17 2.59 -7.87 -13.50
N THR A 18 1.68 -8.82 -13.22
CA THR A 18 0.46 -8.51 -12.45
C THR A 18 0.76 -8.25 -10.98
N LEU A 19 1.71 -8.99 -10.39
CA LEU A 19 2.13 -8.79 -8.99
C LEU A 19 2.81 -7.43 -8.81
N GLU A 20 3.66 -7.02 -9.75
CA GLU A 20 4.30 -5.70 -9.73
C GLU A 20 3.28 -4.56 -9.83
N GLN A 21 2.28 -4.69 -10.71
CA GLN A 21 1.22 -3.70 -10.85
C GLN A 21 0.34 -3.59 -9.60
N VAL A 22 0.01 -4.72 -8.96
CA VAL A 22 -0.72 -4.74 -7.69
C VAL A 22 0.12 -4.11 -6.58
N HIS A 23 1.41 -4.44 -6.51
CA HIS A 23 2.33 -3.87 -5.52
C HIS A 23 2.47 -2.36 -5.70
N LEU A 24 2.69 -1.88 -6.92
CA LEU A 24 2.73 -0.45 -7.23
C LEU A 24 1.43 0.25 -6.84
N SER A 25 0.29 -0.34 -7.20
CA SER A 25 -1.03 0.19 -6.83
C SER A 25 -1.21 0.28 -5.31
N PHE A 26 -0.71 -0.71 -4.57
CA PHE A 26 -0.70 -0.71 -3.11
C PHE A 26 0.22 0.37 -2.52
N LEU A 27 1.43 0.54 -3.04
CA LEU A 27 2.33 1.62 -2.64
C LEU A 27 1.70 3.00 -2.86
N LEU A 28 1.05 3.20 -4.02
CA LEU A 28 0.31 4.44 -4.31
C LEU A 28 -0.92 4.62 -3.42
N PHE A 29 -1.58 3.54 -2.99
CA PHE A 29 -2.63 3.60 -1.98
C PHE A 29 -2.09 4.07 -0.62
N LEU A 30 -0.97 3.50 -0.15
CA LEU A 30 -0.34 3.88 1.12
C LEU A 30 0.16 5.33 1.10
N HIS A 31 0.71 5.78 -0.02
CA HIS A 31 1.11 7.18 -0.20
C HIS A 31 -0.08 8.14 0.01
N ARG A 32 -1.19 7.90 -0.70
CA ARG A 32 -2.42 8.70 -0.58
C ARG A 32 -3.00 8.65 0.84
N LEU A 33 -2.96 7.47 1.49
CA LEU A 33 -3.40 7.31 2.87
C LEU A 33 -2.54 8.12 3.86
N ALA A 34 -1.23 8.11 3.69
CA ALA A 34 -0.31 8.87 4.51
C ALA A 34 -0.51 10.38 4.34
N GLU A 35 -0.71 10.86 3.11
CA GLU A 35 -1.03 12.27 2.84
C GLU A 35 -2.34 12.72 3.50
N GLU A 36 -3.42 11.96 3.31
CA GLU A 36 -4.73 12.27 3.89
C GLU A 36 -4.70 12.22 5.42
N ALA A 37 -4.02 11.23 6.01
CA ALA A 37 -3.86 11.14 7.47
C ALA A 37 -3.02 12.29 8.04
N ARG A 38 -1.96 12.74 7.34
CA ARG A 38 -1.18 13.92 7.73
C ARG A 38 -2.03 15.20 7.67
N THR A 39 -2.81 15.38 6.60
CA THR A 39 -3.75 16.51 6.46
C THR A 39 -4.75 16.53 7.61
N ASN A 40 -5.32 15.38 7.97
CA ASN A 40 -6.24 15.26 9.10
C ASN A 40 -5.57 15.60 10.44
N ALA A 41 -4.34 15.13 10.67
CA ALA A 41 -3.58 15.46 11.88
C ALA A 41 -3.28 16.97 11.96
N PHE A 42 -2.89 17.58 10.85
CA PHE A 42 -2.62 19.02 10.76
C PHE A 42 -3.88 19.85 11.04
N ALA A 43 -5.02 19.50 10.44
CA ALA A 43 -6.30 20.16 10.70
C ALA A 43 -6.70 20.09 12.18
N ASN A 44 -6.39 18.97 12.85
CA ASN A 44 -6.61 18.77 14.27
C ASN A 44 -5.52 19.37 15.17
N LYS A 45 -4.58 20.15 14.63
CA LYS A 45 -3.42 20.73 15.35
C LYS A 45 -2.58 19.67 16.09
N SER A 46 -2.59 18.43 15.60
CA SER A 46 -1.84 17.32 16.17
C SER A 46 -0.45 17.24 15.54
N LYS A 47 0.59 17.15 16.38
CA LYS A 47 1.99 16.96 15.92
C LYS A 47 2.30 15.52 15.49
N ILE A 48 1.44 14.57 15.84
CA ILE A 48 1.59 13.15 15.50
C ILE A 48 0.32 12.63 14.81
N ILE A 49 0.47 11.63 13.95
CA ILE A 49 -0.67 10.86 13.43
C ILE A 49 -1.19 9.97 14.57
N LYS A 50 -2.51 9.91 14.72
CA LYS A 50 -3.22 9.15 15.74
C LYS A 50 -4.27 8.27 15.04
N PRO A 51 -4.81 7.22 15.71
CA PRO A 51 -5.76 6.31 15.09
C PRO A 51 -6.97 7.00 14.45
N GLU A 52 -7.50 8.07 15.04
CA GLU A 52 -8.64 8.82 14.49
C GLU A 52 -8.34 9.46 13.13
N HIS A 53 -7.10 9.92 12.92
CA HIS A 53 -6.66 10.52 11.65
C HIS A 53 -6.58 9.46 10.55
N THR A 54 -6.04 8.27 10.89
CA THR A 54 -5.90 7.15 9.95
C THR A 54 -7.24 6.50 9.65
N ILE A 55 -8.13 6.35 10.63
CA ILE A 55 -9.49 5.83 10.42
C ILE A 55 -10.29 6.75 9.48
N SER A 56 -10.23 8.06 9.70
CA SER A 56 -10.89 9.03 8.80
C SER A 56 -10.31 8.97 7.39
N ALA A 57 -8.98 8.99 7.27
CA ALA A 57 -8.28 8.91 5.99
C ALA A 57 -8.56 7.60 5.24
N ALA A 58 -8.60 6.46 5.95
CA ALA A 58 -8.87 5.15 5.37
C ALA A 58 -10.23 5.11 4.68
N LYS A 59 -11.28 5.66 5.30
CA LYS A 59 -12.62 5.75 4.68
C LYS A 59 -12.58 6.50 3.34
N VAL A 60 -11.84 7.60 3.28
CA VAL A 60 -11.72 8.44 2.07
C VAL A 60 -10.91 7.73 1.00
N ILE A 61 -9.73 7.21 1.34
CA ILE A 61 -8.82 6.62 0.35
C ILE A 61 -9.34 5.27 -0.16
N LEU A 62 -9.92 4.41 0.69
CA LEU A 62 -10.58 3.19 0.23
C LEU A 62 -11.71 3.49 -0.77
N LYS A 63 -12.48 4.56 -0.54
CA LYS A 63 -13.52 5.00 -1.47
C LYS A 63 -12.96 5.50 -2.81
N LYS A 64 -11.80 6.16 -2.80
CA LYS A 64 -11.09 6.68 -3.99
C LYS A 64 -10.34 5.58 -4.76
N SER A 65 -9.98 4.48 -4.11
CA SER A 65 -9.24 3.36 -4.71
C SER A 65 -10.11 2.26 -5.29
N ARG A 66 -11.42 2.48 -5.40
CA ARG A 66 -12.30 1.60 -6.17
C ARG A 66 -11.93 1.70 -7.65
N GLY A 67 -11.86 0.55 -8.32
CA GLY A 67 -11.63 0.45 -9.77
C GLY A 67 -12.78 1.00 -10.58
#